data_AF-A0A355EW94-F1
#
_entry.id   AF-A0A355EW94-F1
#
_cell.length_a   1.000
_cell.length_b   1.000
_cell.length_c   1.000
_cell.angle_alpha   90.00
_cell.angle_beta   90.00
_cell.angle_gamma   90.00
#
_symmetry.space_group_name_H-M   'P 1'
#
loop_
_entity.id
_entity.type
_entity.pdbx_description
1 polymer ?
#
loop_
_entity_poly.entity_id
_entity_poly.type
_entity_poly.pdbx_seq_one_letter_code
_entity_poly.pdbx_strand_id
1 'polypeptide(L)' 'MNGLHPPFIDLNYEVLSMLKEGGMGAVYKVRHRLLDQTRIIKVIRPHLAGDEELAERF' A
#
# COMPACT_ATOMS: atom_id res chain seq x y z
N MET A 1 12.67 13.94 13.78
CA MET A 1 11.67 12.91 14.13
C MET A 1 10.94 12.54 12.84
N ASN A 2 11.50 11.63 12.04
CA ASN A 2 10.98 11.33 10.71
C ASN A 2 9.98 10.18 10.83
N GLY A 3 8.73 10.53 11.17
CA GLY A 3 7.62 9.59 11.09
C GLY A 3 7.30 9.35 9.63
N LEU A 4 7.71 8.19 9.10
CA LEU A 4 7.15 7.67 7.86
C LEU A 4 5.65 7.54 8.10
N HIS A 5 4.87 8.47 7.57
CA HIS A 5 3.42 8.33 7.53
C HIS A 5 3.14 7.06 6.71
N PRO A 6 2.52 6.02 7.31
CA PRO A 6 2.16 4.85 6.53
C PRO A 6 1.27 5.32 5.38
N PRO A 7 1.47 4.79 4.16
CA PRO A 7 0.59 5.11 3.06
C PRO A 7 -0.86 4.83 3.48
N PHE A 8 -1.78 5.71 3.07
CA PHE A 8 -3.18 5.68 3.49
C PHE A 8 -3.80 4.34 3.08
N ILE A 9 -3.81 3.40 4.02
CA ILE A 9 -4.47 2.12 3.95
C ILE A 9 -5.72 2.33 4.80
N ASP A 10 -6.90 2.15 4.21
CA ASP A 10 -8.21 2.36 4.83
C ASP A 10 -8.25 1.83 6.29
N LEU A 11 -8.98 2.49 7.19
CA LEU A 11 -9.10 2.17 8.62
C LEU A 11 -9.48 0.70 8.91
N ASN A 12 -10.06 0.01 7.91
CA ASN A 12 -10.40 -1.41 7.96
C ASN A 12 -9.21 -2.36 7.81
N TYR A 13 -8.02 -1.87 7.47
CA TYR A 13 -6.84 -2.68 7.24
C TYR A 13 -5.72 -2.30 8.20
N GLU A 14 -5.25 -3.29 8.95
CA GLU A 14 -4.09 -3.16 9.81
C GLU A 14 -2.84 -3.65 9.07
N VAL A 15 -1.79 -2.83 9.01
CA VAL A 15 -0.52 -3.23 8.43
C VAL A 15 0.19 -4.21 9.36
N LEU A 16 0.45 -5.42 8.87
CA LEU A 16 1.20 -6.44 9.61
C LEU A 16 2.70 -6.35 9.32
N SER A 17 3.08 -6.17 8.06
CA SER A 17 4.47 -5.99 7.65
C SER A 17 4.61 -5.41 6.24
N MET A 18 5.73 -4.75 5.97
CA MET A 18 6.15 -4.44 4.60
C MET A 18 6.83 -5.67 3.99
N LEU A 19 6.42 -6.06 2.79
CA LEU A 19 6.98 -7.20 2.07
C LEU A 19 8.04 -6.79 1.04
N LYS A 20 7.79 -5.69 0.32
CA LYS A 20 8.69 -5.20 -0.73
C LYS A 20 8.53 -3.70 -0.93
N GLU A 21 9.63 -3.02 -1.24
CA GLU A 21 9.64 -1.64 -1.71
C GLU A 21 10.38 -1.57 -3.05
N GLY A 22 9.94 -0.71 -3.95
CA GLY A 22 10.58 -0.44 -5.23
C GLY A 22 10.20 0.91 -5.80
N GLY A 23 10.68 1.22 -7.01
CA GLY A 23 10.45 2.51 -7.66
C GLY A 23 8.97 2.89 -7.78
N MET A 24 8.10 1.92 -8.07
CA MET A 24 6.67 2.14 -8.27
C MET A 24 5.85 2.26 -6.97
N GLY A 25 6.40 1.90 -5.81
CA GLY A 25 5.58 1.75 -4.61
C GLY A 25 6.11 0.75 -3.59
N ALA A 26 5.24 0.40 -2.65
CA ALA A 26 5.52 -0.58 -1.60
C ALA A 26 4.35 -1.58 -1.47
N VAL A 27 4.68 -2.82 -1.14
CA VAL A 27 3.75 -3.94 -0.94
C VAL A 27 3.72 -4.29 0.53
N TYR A 28 2.53 -4.37 1.10
CA TYR A 28 2.28 -4.64 2.50
C TYR A 28 1.43 -5.89 2.68
N LYS A 29 1.78 -6.69 3.69
CA LYS A 29 0.88 -7.66 4.28
C LYS A 29 -0.01 -6.93 5.27
N VAL A 30 -1.31 -7.11 5.14
CA VAL A 30 -2.31 -6.46 5.99
C VAL A 30 -3.30 -7.48 6.54
N ARG A 31 -4.00 -7.09 7.60
CA ARG A 31 -5.17 -7.80 8.13
C ARG A 31 -6.40 -6.93 7.95
N HIS A 32 -7.41 -7.45 7.25
CA HIS A 32 -8.72 -6.83 7.20
C HIS A 32 -9.40 -7.05 8.56
N ARG A 33 -9.62 -5.98 9.32
CA ARG A 33 -10.07 -6.02 10.73
C ARG A 33 -11.46 -6.63 10.89
N LEU A 34 -12.40 -6.31 10.01
CA LEU A 34 -13.77 -6.84 10.08
C LEU A 34 -13.89 -8.32 9.68
N LEU A 35 -13.07 -8.77 8.73
CA LEU A 35 -13.13 -10.13 8.19
C LEU A 35 -12.10 -11.07 8.82
N ASP A 36 -11.21 -10.52 9.66
CA ASP A 36 -10.02 -11.15 10.23
C ASP A 36 -9.18 -11.93 9.20
N GLN A 37 -9.11 -11.40 7.97
CA GLN A 37 -8.43 -12.03 6.85
C GLN A 37 -7.11 -11.34 6.53
N THR A 38 -6.07 -12.14 6.29
CA THR A 38 -4.78 -11.66 5.78
C THR A 38 -4.88 -11.35 4.28
N ARG A 39 -4.41 -10.19 3.87
CA ARG A 39 -4.39 -9.73 2.47
C ARG A 39 -3.08 -9.03 2.12
N ILE A 40 -2.86 -8.80 0.83
CA ILE A 40 -1.71 -8.04 0.31
C ILE A 40 -2.23 -6.77 -0.36
N ILE A 41 -1.63 -5.62 -0.01
CA ILE A 41 -1.94 -4.32 -0.63
C ILE A 41 -0.65 -3.75 -1.23
N LYS A 42 -0.72 -3.31 -2.49
CA LYS A 42 0.33 -2.52 -3.14
C LYS A 42 -0.10 -1.05 -3.14
N VAL A 43 0.74 -0.20 -2.58
CA VAL A 43 0.54 1.26 -2.61
C VAL A 43 1.47 1.84 -3.67
N ILE A 44 0.89 2.58 -4.61
CA ILE A 44 1.62 3.29 -5.67
C ILE A 44 2.07 4.66 -5.16
N ARG A 45 3.31 5.08 -5.48
CA ARG A 45 3.80 6.42 -5.11
C ARG A 45 3.04 7.50 -5.90
N PRO A 46 2.57 8.58 -5.26
CA PRO A 46 1.78 9.63 -5.93
C PRO A 46 2.49 10.29 -7.12
N HIS A 47 3.82 10.38 -7.10
CA HIS A 47 4.60 10.98 -8.19
C HIS A 47 4.59 10.17 -9.49
N LEU A 48 4.07 8.93 -9.45
CA LEU A 48 3.89 8.06 -10.62
C LEU A 48 2.41 7.86 -10.99
N ALA A 49 1.48 8.39 -10.18
CA ALA A 49 0.03 8.29 -10.42
C ALA A 49 -0.48 9.37 -11.40
N GLY A 50 0.36 10.34 -11.77
CA GLY A 50 0.07 11.32 -12.82
C GLY A 50 0.48 10.87 -14.23
N ASP A 51 1.08 9.69 -14.36
CA ASP A 51 1.44 9.07 -15.64
C ASP A 51 0.29 8.12 -16.01
N GLU A 52 -0.61 8.55 -16.90
CA GLU A 52 -1.82 7.82 -17.31
C GLU A 52 -1.51 6.38 -17.78
N GLU A 53 -0.28 6.13 -18.24
CA GLU A 53 0.20 4.81 -18.67
C GLU A 53 0.31 3.77 -17.53
N LEU A 54 0.38 4.21 -16.27
CA LEU A 54 0.55 3.31 -15.12
C LEU A 54 -0.78 2.83 -14.52
N ALA A 55 -1.86 3.58 -14.71
CA ALA A 55 -3.20 3.21 -14.23
C ALA A 55 -3.81 2.02 -14.99
N GLU A 56 -3.46 1.85 -16.28
CA GLU A 56 -4.01 0.76 -17.11
C GLU A 56 -3.43 -0.63 -16.80
N ARG A 57 -2.36 -0.73 -15.99
CA ARG A 57 -1.69 -2.01 -15.72
C ARG A 57 -2.09 -2.69 -14.40
N PHE A 58 -3.00 -2.09 -13.60
CA PHE A 58 -3.35 -2.57 -12.25
C PHE A 58 -4.85 -2.53 -11.96
#